data_AF-A0A3N4R9H6-F1
#
_entry.id   AF-A0A3N4R9H6-F1
#
_cell.length_a   1.000
_cell.length_b   1.000
_cell.length_c   1.000
_cell.angle_alpha   90.00
_cell.angle_beta   90.00
_cell.angle_gamma   90.00
#
_symmetry.space_group_name_H-M   'P 1'
#
loop_
_entity.id
_entity.type
_entity.pdbx_description
1 polymer ?
#
loop_
_entity_poly.entity_id
_entity_poly.type
_entity_poly.pdbx_seq_one_letter_code
_entity_poly.pdbx_strand_id
1 'polypeptide(L)'
;MLKKVRVRGPVGRPRTRPDAVAGDKAYSSRGNRNHLRKRHIKAVIPEKADQAANRKKKGSKGGRPVSHDAELYKDRNTVERLINKLKAWRGIATRYDKKPESYLSGLQLRGAMIWIKDLTKTTP
;
A
#
# COMPACT_ATOMS: atom_id res chain seq x y z
N MET A 1 -2.79 12.39 2.25
CA MET A 1 -2.92 10.94 2.55
C MET A 1 -2.03 10.49 3.70
N LEU A 2 -0.69 10.49 3.58
CA LEU A 2 0.19 9.83 4.56
C LEU A 2 0.20 10.45 5.98
N LYS A 3 -0.27 11.68 6.17
CA LYS A 3 -0.43 12.30 7.51
C LYS A 3 -1.42 11.55 8.42
N LYS A 4 -2.33 10.76 7.84
CA LYS A 4 -3.32 9.95 8.57
C LYS A 4 -2.77 8.57 8.96
N VAL A 5 -1.66 8.14 8.37
CA VAL A 5 -1.04 6.86 8.70
C VAL A 5 -0.41 6.94 10.10
N ARG A 6 -0.51 5.85 10.84
CA ARG A 6 0.11 5.66 12.15
C ARG A 6 0.90 4.36 12.09
N VAL A 7 2.22 4.46 12.22
CA VAL A 7 3.13 3.32 12.27
C VAL A 7 3.56 3.16 13.72
N ARG A 8 3.18 2.04 14.33
CA ARG A 8 3.53 1.73 15.71
C ARG A 8 5.00 1.33 15.77
N GLY A 9 5.76 1.98 16.64
CA GLY A 9 7.13 1.59 16.98
C GLY A 9 7.15 0.75 18.26
N PRO A 10 8.33 0.23 18.65
CA PRO A 10 8.48 -0.51 19.89
C PRO A 10 8.15 0.31 21.13
N VAL A 11 8.44 1.62 21.13
CA VAL A 11 8.15 2.54 22.24
C VAL A 11 7.66 3.88 21.70
N GLY A 12 6.76 4.54 22.46
CA GLY A 12 6.36 5.94 22.24
C GLY A 12 5.20 6.15 21.25
N ARG A 13 4.97 7.43 20.90
CA ARG A 13 3.84 7.85 20.05
C ARG A 13 4.00 7.28 18.62
N PRO A 14 2.93 6.72 18.01
CA PRO A 14 2.97 6.25 16.64
C PRO A 14 3.43 7.35 15.67
N ARG A 15 4.42 7.02 14.84
CA ARG A 15 4.97 7.92 13.83
C ARG A 15 4.06 7.98 12.60
N THR A 16 4.06 9.10 11.89
CA THR A 16 3.30 9.29 10.64
C THR A 16 4.16 9.12 9.38
N ARG A 17 5.43 8.79 9.58
CA ARG A 17 6.45 8.59 8.56
C ARG A 17 6.93 7.13 8.61
N PRO A 18 6.49 6.27 7.69
CA PRO A 18 7.07 4.94 7.53
C PRO A 18 8.48 5.04 6.94
N ASP A 19 9.31 4.01 7.16
CA ASP A 19 10.66 3.94 6.59
C ASP A 19 10.61 3.64 5.09
N ALA A 20 9.66 2.80 4.67
CA ALA A 20 9.41 2.47 3.27
C ALA A 20 7.90 2.43 2.95
N VAL A 21 7.56 2.67 1.68
CA VAL A 21 6.21 2.50 1.15
C VAL A 21 6.28 1.64 -0.10
N ALA A 22 5.70 0.44 0.00
CA ALA A 22 5.41 -0.42 -1.13
C ALA A 22 4.10 0.01 -1.79
N GLY A 23 4.10 0.10 -3.11
CA GLY A 23 2.92 0.55 -3.87
C GLY A 23 2.90 -0.03 -5.26
N ASP A 24 1.71 -0.05 -5.85
CA ASP A 24 1.54 -0.56 -7.21
C ASP A 24 2.22 0.32 -8.27
N LYS A 25 2.58 -0.29 -9.40
CA LYS A 25 3.18 0.33 -10.57
C LYS A 25 2.38 1.54 -11.06
N ALA A 26 1.05 1.56 -10.88
CA ALA A 26 0.21 2.71 -11.17
C ALA A 26 0.61 3.98 -10.39
N TYR A 27 1.19 3.83 -9.20
CA TYR A 27 1.64 4.93 -8.33
C TYR A 27 3.08 5.40 -8.58
N SER A 28 3.73 4.94 -9.66
CA SER A 28 5.11 5.27 -10.03
C SER A 28 5.34 6.73 -10.48
N SER A 29 4.29 7.57 -10.48
CA SER A 29 4.35 8.96 -10.94
C SER A 29 5.45 9.77 -10.24
N ARG A 30 6.00 10.76 -10.98
CA ARG A 30 7.01 11.69 -10.44
C ARG A 30 6.51 12.44 -9.20
N GLY A 31 5.24 12.85 -9.19
CA GLY A 31 4.62 13.53 -8.05
C GLY A 31 4.64 12.68 -6.78
N ASN A 32 4.25 11.41 -6.89
CA ASN A 32 4.27 10.48 -5.76
C ASN A 32 5.68 10.23 -5.25
N ARG A 33 6.65 9.98 -6.14
CA ARG A 33 8.04 9.78 -5.73
C ARG A 33 8.66 11.02 -5.13
N ASN A 34 8.39 12.21 -5.67
CA ASN A 34 8.85 13.48 -5.11
C ASN A 34 8.26 13.71 -3.71
N HIS A 35 6.98 13.39 -3.51
CA HIS A 35 6.36 13.47 -2.19
C HIS A 35 7.04 12.55 -1.17
N LEU A 36 7.34 11.30 -1.56
CA LEU A 36 8.04 10.34 -0.70
C LEU A 36 9.49 10.78 -0.40
N ARG A 37 10.23 11.26 -1.42
CA ARG A 37 11.61 11.78 -1.26
C ARG A 37 11.66 12.99 -0.32
N LYS A 38 10.76 13.97 -0.49
CA LYS A 38 10.65 15.14 0.41
C LYS A 38 10.40 14.76 1.87
N ARG A 39 9.79 13.59 2.09
CA ARG A 39 9.51 13.06 3.43
C ARG A 39 10.55 12.05 3.90
N HIS A 40 11.64 11.82 3.18
CA HIS A 40 12.64 10.79 3.50
C HIS A 40 12.04 9.38 3.68
N ILE A 41 11.11 9.01 2.80
CA ILE A 41 10.49 7.68 2.79
C ILE A 41 11.00 6.91 1.57
N LYS A 42 11.49 5.67 1.77
CA LYS A 42 11.93 4.79 0.68
C LYS A 42 10.75 4.39 -0.19
N ALA A 43 10.81 4.70 -1.48
CA ALA A 43 9.76 4.35 -2.43
C ALA A 43 10.01 2.95 -3.03
N VAL A 44 9.27 1.95 -2.56
CA VAL A 44 9.32 0.56 -3.05
C VAL A 44 8.20 0.37 -4.08
N ILE A 45 8.29 1.14 -5.17
CA ILE A 45 7.31 1.16 -6.25
C ILE A 45 8.05 0.79 -7.54
N PRO A 46 7.62 -0.23 -8.30
CA PRO A 46 8.21 -0.51 -9.60
C PRO A 46 7.81 0.58 -10.61
N GLU A 47 8.71 0.90 -11.56
CA GLU A 47 8.36 1.77 -12.68
C GLU A 47 7.54 1.01 -13.73
N LYS A 48 6.64 1.72 -14.43
CA LYS A 48 5.96 1.19 -15.62
C LYS A 48 6.98 0.86 -16.72
N ALA A 49 6.69 -0.16 -17.54
CA ALA A 49 7.66 -0.68 -18.52
C ALA A 49 7.97 0.35 -19.62
N ASP A 50 6.95 1.09 -20.06
CA ASP A 50 7.03 2.25 -20.94
C ASP A 50 7.90 3.37 -20.34
N GLN A 51 7.75 3.66 -19.04
CA GLN A 51 8.55 4.67 -18.35
C GLN A 51 10.02 4.27 -18.25
N ALA A 52 10.30 3.00 -17.95
CA ALA A 52 11.64 2.45 -17.92
C ALA A 52 12.29 2.52 -19.31
N ALA A 53 11.56 2.13 -20.37
CA ALA A 53 12.03 2.23 -21.76
C ALA A 53 12.30 3.69 -22.18
N ASN A 54 11.41 4.61 -21.85
CA ASN A 54 11.57 6.05 -22.14
C ASN A 54 12.75 6.68 -21.38
N ARG A 55 13.02 6.24 -20.15
CA ARG A 55 14.25 6.64 -19.42
C ARG A 55 15.50 6.08 -20.06
N LYS A 56 15.50 4.80 -20.46
CA LYS A 56 16.62 4.18 -21.17
C LYS A 56 16.94 4.91 -22.47
N LYS A 57 15.92 5.29 -23.24
CA LYS A 57 16.04 6.11 -24.46
C LYS A 57 16.65 7.49 -24.21
N LYS A 58 16.49 8.06 -23.01
CA LYS A 58 17.04 9.39 -22.65
C LYS A 58 18.52 9.38 -22.24
N GLY A 59 19.13 8.20 -22.05
CA GLY A 59 20.58 8.07 -21.75
C GLY A 59 21.04 8.92 -20.56
N SER A 60 22.27 9.43 -20.62
CA SER A 60 22.87 10.28 -19.58
C SER A 60 22.09 11.58 -19.29
N LYS A 61 21.27 12.06 -20.23
CA LYS A 61 20.44 13.27 -20.10
C LYS A 61 19.17 13.07 -19.25
N GLY A 62 18.86 11.84 -18.82
CA GLY A 62 17.67 11.61 -17.98
C GLY A 62 17.46 10.20 -17.40
N GLY A 63 18.43 9.30 -17.52
CA GLY A 63 18.24 7.86 -17.40
C GLY A 63 19.04 7.18 -16.29
N ARG A 64 18.85 7.57 -15.02
CA ARG A 64 19.14 6.63 -13.92
C ARG A 64 17.93 5.70 -13.75
N PRO A 65 18.07 4.37 -13.94
CA PRO A 65 17.00 3.43 -13.67
C PRO A 65 16.58 3.57 -12.21
N VAL A 66 15.27 3.59 -11.97
CA VAL A 66 14.79 3.61 -10.59
C VAL A 66 14.79 2.18 -10.07
N SER A 67 15.81 1.83 -9.30
CA SER A 67 15.81 0.58 -8.56
C SER A 67 14.73 0.64 -7.48
N HIS A 68 14.04 -0.49 -7.32
CA HIS A 68 13.17 -0.73 -6.18
C HIS A 68 13.67 -2.00 -5.49
N ASP A 69 13.41 -2.09 -4.20
CA ASP A 69 13.76 -3.24 -3.39
C ASP A 69 12.74 -4.36 -3.67
N ALA A 70 13.15 -5.37 -4.43
CA ALA A 70 12.26 -6.43 -4.86
C ALA A 70 11.78 -7.30 -3.68
N GLU A 71 12.60 -7.43 -2.63
CA GLU A 71 12.23 -8.21 -1.45
C GLU A 71 11.15 -7.48 -0.66
N LEU A 72 11.37 -6.20 -0.34
CA LEU A 72 10.35 -5.36 0.31
C LEU A 72 9.09 -5.20 -0.54
N TYR A 73 9.18 -5.38 -1.86
CA TYR A 73 8.00 -5.33 -2.73
C TYR A 73 7.10 -6.55 -2.57
N LYS A 74 7.65 -7.73 -2.20
CA LYS A 74 6.87 -8.94 -1.94
C LYS A 74 5.89 -8.76 -0.78
N ASP A 75 6.21 -7.92 0.19
CA ASP A 75 5.33 -7.60 1.33
C ASP A 75 3.99 -6.99 0.91
N ARG A 76 3.90 -6.45 -0.32
CA ARG A 76 2.63 -5.99 -0.92
C ARG A 76 1.58 -7.11 -0.97
N ASN A 77 1.99 -8.37 -1.14
CA ASN A 77 1.10 -9.52 -1.17
C ASN A 77 0.25 -9.64 0.10
N THR A 78 0.75 -9.18 1.25
CA THR A 78 -0.04 -9.13 2.50
C THR A 78 -1.30 -8.27 2.35
N VAL A 79 -1.17 -7.12 1.68
CA VAL A 79 -2.30 -6.23 1.39
C VAL A 79 -3.26 -6.87 0.38
N GLU A 80 -2.73 -7.51 -0.65
CA GLU A 80 -3.54 -8.20 -1.67
C GLU A 80 -4.37 -9.34 -1.06
N ARG A 81 -3.73 -10.17 -0.21
CA ARG A 81 -4.41 -11.23 0.55
C ARG A 81 -5.51 -10.67 1.44
N LEU A 82 -5.27 -9.53 2.12
CA LEU A 82 -6.29 -8.87 2.92
C LEU A 82 -7.47 -8.39 2.06
N ILE A 83 -7.21 -7.71 0.95
CA ILE A 83 -8.26 -7.25 0.02
C ILE A 83 -9.06 -8.44 -0.51
N ASN A 84 -8.41 -9.55 -0.87
CA ASN A 84 -9.10 -10.76 -1.31
C ASN A 84 -9.97 -11.35 -0.20
N LYS A 85 -9.50 -11.39 1.06
CA LYS A 85 -10.31 -11.81 2.22
C LYS A 85 -11.50 -10.91 2.49
N LEU A 86 -11.37 -9.60 2.24
CA LEU A 86 -12.47 -8.64 2.33
C LEU A 86 -13.49 -8.90 1.21
N LYS A 87 -13.02 -9.08 -0.02
CA LYS A 87 -13.84 -9.38 -1.21
C LYS A 87 -14.47 -10.78 -1.21
N ALA A 88 -14.04 -11.69 -0.33
CA ALA A 88 -14.75 -12.95 -0.13
C ALA A 88 -16.22 -12.73 0.28
N TRP A 89 -16.54 -11.57 0.86
CA TRP A 89 -17.92 -11.19 1.13
C TRP A 89 -18.52 -10.44 -0.07
N ARG A 90 -19.53 -11.04 -0.73
CA ARG A 90 -20.11 -10.52 -1.98
C ARG A 90 -20.62 -9.08 -1.87
N GLY A 91 -21.18 -8.70 -0.73
CA GLY A 91 -21.66 -7.33 -0.49
C GLY A 91 -20.56 -6.27 -0.67
N ILE A 92 -19.33 -6.57 -0.23
CA ILE A 92 -18.17 -5.70 -0.40
C ILE A 92 -17.63 -5.79 -1.83
N ALA A 93 -17.51 -7.00 -2.38
CA ALA A 93 -16.92 -7.20 -3.71
C ALA A 93 -17.70 -6.50 -4.82
N THR A 94 -19.03 -6.59 -4.77
CA THR A 94 -19.93 -6.02 -5.77
C THR A 94 -20.40 -4.61 -5.38
N ARG A 95 -20.15 -4.18 -4.14
CA ARG A 95 -20.55 -2.87 -3.60
C ARG A 95 -22.08 -2.66 -3.70
N TYR A 96 -22.85 -3.55 -3.07
CA TYR A 96 -24.31 -3.47 -3.07
C TYR A 96 -24.86 -2.27 -2.26
N ASP A 97 -24.08 -1.74 -1.32
CA ASP A 97 -24.48 -0.59 -0.52
C ASP A 97 -24.61 0.68 -1.36
N LYS A 98 -25.78 1.31 -1.31
CA LYS A 98 -26.05 2.58 -2.00
C LYS A 98 -25.34 3.77 -1.35
N LYS A 99 -25.18 3.74 -0.02
CA LYS A 99 -24.61 4.85 0.76
C LYS A 99 -23.14 4.58 1.10
N PRO A 100 -22.24 5.59 0.98
CA PRO A 100 -20.85 5.44 1.37
C PRO A 100 -20.65 5.01 2.83
N GLU A 101 -21.53 5.48 3.73
CA GLU A 101 -21.49 5.17 5.16
C GLU A 101 -21.79 3.69 5.40
N SER A 102 -22.84 3.16 4.77
CA SER A 102 -23.20 1.73 4.84
C SER A 102 -22.06 0.84 4.33
N TYR A 103 -21.47 1.21 3.19
CA TYR A 103 -20.32 0.49 2.63
C TYR A 103 -19.10 0.51 3.58
N LEU A 104 -18.81 1.67 4.18
CA LEU A 104 -17.72 1.79 5.15
C LEU A 104 -17.98 0.95 6.40
N SER A 105 -19.20 0.94 6.92
CA SER A 105 -19.59 0.08 8.04
C SER A 105 -19.41 -1.40 7.71
N GLY A 106 -19.79 -1.83 6.50
CA GLY A 106 -19.57 -3.20 6.03
C GLY A 106 -18.07 -3.57 5.97
N LEU A 107 -17.23 -2.67 5.46
CA LEU A 107 -15.77 -2.84 5.47
C LEU A 107 -15.20 -2.96 6.89
N GLN A 108 -15.65 -2.10 7.81
CA GLN A 108 -15.21 -2.10 9.21
C GLN A 108 -15.63 -3.40 9.91
N LEU A 109 -16.88 -3.82 9.75
CA LEU A 109 -17.40 -5.06 10.31
C LEU A 109 -16.58 -6.27 9.82
N ARG A 110 -16.34 -6.34 8.50
CA ARG A 110 -15.53 -7.43 7.94
C ARG A 110 -14.08 -7.39 8.43
N GLY A 111 -13.50 -6.20 8.55
CA GLY A 111 -12.17 -6.02 9.13
C GLY A 111 -12.10 -6.51 10.57
N ALA A 112 -13.08 -6.17 11.40
CA ALA A 112 -13.18 -6.61 12.79
C ALA A 112 -13.28 -8.15 12.88
N MET A 113 -14.11 -8.79 12.05
CA MET A 113 -14.21 -10.26 12.01
C MET A 113 -12.88 -10.94 11.65
N ILE A 114 -12.13 -10.39 10.68
CA ILE A 114 -10.80 -10.91 10.31
C ILE A 114 -9.85 -10.79 11.48
N TRP A 115 -9.87 -9.66 12.20
CA TRP A 115 -9.00 -9.42 13.34
C TRP A 115 -9.35 -10.34 14.53
N ILE A 116 -10.62 -10.47 14.90
CA ILE A 116 -11.05 -11.38 15.97
C ILE A 116 -10.59 -12.80 15.67
N LYS A 117 -10.79 -13.28 14.44
CA LYS A 117 -10.34 -14.61 14.01
C LYS A 117 -8.82 -14.80 14.12
N ASP A 118 -8.04 -13.74 13.91
CA ASP A 118 -6.59 -13.78 14.03
C ASP A 118 -6.16 -13.89 15.51
N LEU A 119 -6.78 -13.08 16.38
CA LEU A 119 -6.53 -13.10 17.83
C LEU A 119 -6.92 -14.43 18.50
N THR A 120 -8.03 -15.03 18.07
CA THR A 120 -8.48 -16.32 18.63
C THR A 120 -7.64 -17.49 18.16
N LYS A 121 -6.93 -17.37 17.02
CA LYS A 121 -6.02 -18.41 16.54
C LYS A 121 -4.71 -18.48 17.33
N THR A 122 -4.34 -17.38 17.98
CA THR A 122 -3.12 -17.27 18.79
C THR A 122 -3.31 -17.74 20.23
N THR A 123 -4.48 -18.27 20.59
CA THR A 123 -4.72 -18.96 21.87
C THR A 123 -4.51 -20.46 21.63
N PRO A 124 -3.60 -21.13 22.35
CA PRO A 124 -3.36 -22.57 22.18
C PRO A 124 -4.58 -23.43 22.49
#